data_AF-A0A371ARP1-F1
#
_entry.id   AF-A0A371ARP1-F1
#
_cell.length_a   1.000
_cell.length_b   1.000
_cell.length_c   1.000
_cell.angle_alpha   90.00
_cell.angle_beta   90.00
_cell.angle_gamma   90.00
#
_symmetry.space_group_name_H-M   'P 1'
#
loop_
_entity.id
_entity.type
_entity.pdbx_description
1 polymer ?
#
loop_
_entity_poly.entity_id
_entity_poly.type
_entity_poly.pdbx_seq_one_letter_code
_entity_poly.pdbx_strand_id
1 'polypeptide(L)' 'MINNIKYFEEKCINKFEKLEDEFIKNLLQFAECLTGITAQLHKLGLCMIKGSLESMDQMLQKSPKNLIRKAFHW' A
#
# COMPACT_ATOMS: atom_id res chain seq x y z
N MET A 1 -6.51 -6.08 -2.47
CA MET A 1 -6.25 -5.14 -3.59
C MET A 1 -7.16 -3.90 -3.54
N ILE A 2 -8.48 -4.02 -3.44
CA ILE A 2 -9.41 -2.87 -3.35
C ILE A 2 -9.04 -1.89 -2.21
N ASN A 3 -8.68 -2.41 -1.04
CA ASN A 3 -8.26 -1.57 0.10
C ASN A 3 -6.98 -0.76 -0.18
N ASN A 4 -6.09 -1.26 -1.04
CA ASN A 4 -4.86 -0.57 -1.39
C ASN A 4 -5.12 0.57 -2.38
N ILE A 5 -6.08 0.36 -3.30
CA ILE A 5 -6.55 1.39 -4.24
C ILE A 5 -7.25 2.51 -3.47
N LYS A 6 -8.16 2.17 -2.56
CA LYS A 6 -8.79 3.17 -1.67
C LYS A 6 -7.78 3.94 -0.84
N TYR A 7 -6.79 3.25 -0.26
CA TYR A 7 -5.72 3.92 0.49
C TYR A 7 -4.94 4.91 -0.40
N PHE A 8 -4.62 4.52 -1.64
CA PHE A 8 -3.96 5.40 -2.59
C PHE A 8 -4.80 6.65 -2.87
N GLU A 9 -6.07 6.47 -3.24
CA GLU A 9 -6.98 7.56 -3.60
C GLU A 9 -7.25 8.51 -2.42
N GLU A 10 -7.58 7.98 -1.24
CA GLU A 10 -8.02 8.79 -0.11
C GLU A 10 -6.86 9.38 0.69
N LYS A 11 -5.71 8.71 0.74
CA LYS A 11 -4.58 9.12 1.61
C LYS A 11 -3.36 9.59 0.83
N CYS A 12 -2.94 8.90 -0.22
CA CYS A 12 -1.72 9.29 -0.94
C CYS A 12 -1.93 10.55 -1.78
N ILE A 13 -3.01 10.64 -2.56
CA ILE A 13 -3.29 11.82 -3.41
C ILE A 13 -3.34 13.10 -2.57
N ASN A 14 -4.20 13.12 -1.53
CA ASN A 14 -4.31 14.23 -0.58
C ASN A 14 -2.97 14.64 0.07
N LYS A 15 -2.01 13.72 0.16
CA LYS A 15 -0.70 13.98 0.79
C LYS A 15 0.31 14.51 -0.23
N PHE A 16 0.23 14.06 -1.48
CA PHE A 16 1.01 14.61 -2.59
C PHE A 16 0.59 16.04 -2.90
N GLU A 17 -0.71 16.32 -2.98
CA GLU A 17 -1.24 17.68 -3.20
C GLU A 17 -0.72 18.66 -2.15
N LYS A 18 -0.70 18.26 -0.87
CA LYS A 18 -0.15 19.09 0.21
C LYS A 18 1.34 19.35 0.08
N LEU A 19 2.12 18.34 -0.31
CA LEU A 19 3.56 18.48 -0.52
C LEU A 19 3.85 19.40 -1.71
N GLU A 20 3.04 19.32 -2.76
CA GLU A 20 3.09 20.22 -3.91
C GLU A 20 2.75 21.66 -3.52
N ASP A 21 1.66 21.86 -2.77
CA ASP A 21 1.24 23.17 -2.25
C ASP A 21 2.32 23.81 -1.38
N GLU A 22 2.96 23.03 -0.50
CA GLU A 22 4.05 23.51 0.36
C GLU A 22 5.29 23.87 -0.47
N PHE A 23 5.63 23.05 -1.47
CA PHE A 23 6.75 23.33 -2.37
C PHE A 23 6.53 24.58 -3.21
N ILE A 24 5.33 24.81 -3.75
CA ILE A 24 5.02 26.03 -4.52
C ILE A 24 5.15 27.29 -3.65
N LYS A 25 4.80 27.20 -2.36
CA LYS A 25 4.95 28.31 -1.41
C LYS A 25 6.41 28.61 -1.09
N ASN A 26 7.29 27.61 -1.13
CA ASN A 26 8.72 27.79 -0.88
C ASN A 26 9.58 26.84 -1.71
N LEU A 27 10.04 27.33 -2.86
CA LEU A 27 10.85 26.59 -3.83
C LEU A 27 12.20 26.09 -3.27
N LEU A 28 12.70 26.65 -2.15
CA LEU A 28 13.92 26.17 -1.49
C LEU A 28 13.73 24.83 -0.78
N GLN A 29 12.48 24.38 -0.58
CA GLN A 29 12.13 23.14 0.13
C GLN A 29 12.04 21.92 -0.81
N PHE A 30 12.71 21.94 -1.96
CA PHE A 30 12.68 20.84 -2.93
C PHE A 30 13.09 19.50 -2.32
N ALA A 31 14.13 19.50 -1.47
CA ALA A 31 14.59 18.29 -0.79
C ALA A 31 13.54 17.72 0.18
N GLU A 32 12.81 18.58 0.89
CA GLU A 32 11.74 18.20 1.82
C GLU A 32 10.55 17.63 1.06
N CYS A 33 10.16 18.26 -0.05
CA CYS A 33 9.12 17.76 -0.95
C CYS A 33 9.46 16.37 -1.49
N LEU A 34 10.66 16.20 -2.07
CA LEU A 34 11.14 14.90 -2.57
C LEU A 34 11.15 13.84 -1.48
N THR A 35 11.66 14.17 -0.29
CA THR A 35 11.71 13.23 0.84
C THR A 35 10.30 12.83 1.28
N GLY A 36 9.36 13.78 1.30
CA GLY A 36 7.94 13.53 1.56
C GLY A 36 7.30 12.59 0.54
N ILE A 37 7.55 12.83 -0.75
CA ILE A 37 7.06 11.98 -1.85
C ILE A 37 7.63 10.56 -1.71
N THR A 38 8.94 10.43 -1.51
CA THR A 38 9.61 9.13 -1.31
C THR A 38 9.01 8.37 -0.14
N ALA A 39 8.76 9.04 0.99
CA ALA A 39 8.16 8.41 2.16
C ALA A 39 6.73 7.90 1.89
N GLN A 40 5.90 8.68 1.16
CA GLN A 40 4.55 8.24 0.79
C GLN A 40 4.58 7.05 -0.17
N LEU A 41 5.43 7.09 -1.19
CA LEU A 41 5.58 5.99 -2.16
C LEU A 41 6.07 4.71 -1.49
N HIS A 42 7.05 4.80 -0.59
CA HIS A 42 7.55 3.64 0.15
C HIS A 42 6.41 2.99 0.98
N LYS A 43 5.63 3.81 1.69
CA LYS A 43 4.49 3.31 2.47
C LYS A 43 3.41 2.67 1.59
N LEU A 44 3.11 3.27 0.44
CA LEU A 44 2.17 2.72 -0.52
C LEU A 44 2.64 1.35 -1.04
N GLY A 45 3.91 1.23 -1.42
CA GLY A 45 4.52 -0.01 -1.88
C GLY A 45 4.40 -1.13 -0.84
N LEU A 46 4.70 -0.83 0.43
CA LEU A 46 4.53 -1.79 1.52
C LEU A 46 3.08 -2.25 1.68
N CYS A 47 2.10 -1.34 1.60
CA CYS A 47 0.68 -1.69 1.62
C CYS A 47 0.28 -2.59 0.43
N MET A 48 0.79 -2.30 -0.77
CA MET A 48 0.55 -3.11 -1.97
C MET A 48 1.10 -4.53 -1.83
N ILE A 49 2.35 -4.66 -1.39
CA ILE A 49 3.00 -5.96 -1.17
C ILE A 49 2.25 -6.75 -0.10
N LYS A 50 1.96 -6.13 1.05
CA LYS A 50 1.20 -6.77 2.13
C LYS A 50 -0.15 -7.30 1.65
N GLY A 51 -0.94 -6.45 0.98
CA GLY A 51 -2.26 -6.85 0.49
C GLY A 51 -2.19 -7.93 -0.60
N SER A 52 -1.08 -8.02 -1.34
CA SER A 52 -0.86 -9.10 -2.32
C SER A 52 -0.54 -10.42 -1.62
N LEU A 53 0.35 -10.39 -0.62
CA LEU A 53 0.70 -11.56 0.19
C LEU A 53 -0.51 -12.11 0.97
N GLU A 54 -1.33 -11.23 1.55
CA GLU A 54 -2.58 -11.63 2.23
C GLU A 54 -3.57 -12.28 1.26
N SER A 55 -3.67 -11.77 0.03
CA SER A 55 -4.51 -12.38 -1.00
C SER A 55 -3.99 -13.77 -1.41
N MET A 56 -2.67 -13.92 -1.56
CA MET A 56 -2.05 -15.21 -1.86
C MET A 56 -2.28 -16.21 -0.73
N ASP A 57 -2.12 -15.78 0.53
CA ASP A 57 -2.40 -16.63 1.69
C ASP A 57 -3.86 -17.12 1.70
N GLN A 58 -4.82 -16.23 1.46
CA GLN A 58 -6.24 -16.62 1.37
C GLN A 58 -6.50 -17.64 0.25
N MET A 59 -5.84 -17.50 -0.90
CA MET A 59 -5.94 -18.48 -1.99
C MET A 59 -5.36 -19.83 -1.59
N LEU A 60 -4.21 -19.84 -0.91
CA LEU A 60 -3.58 -21.06 -0.40
C LEU A 60 -4.44 -21.75 0.67
N GLN A 61 -5.05 -20.99 1.57
CA GLN A 61 -5.96 -21.53 2.59
C GLN A 61 -7.21 -22.17 1.98
N LYS A 62 -7.73 -21.60 0.89
CA LYS A 62 -8.88 -22.13 0.14
C LYS A 62 -8.49 -23.19 -0.88
N SER A 63 -7.21 -23.50 -1.03
CA SER A 63 -6.77 -24.52 -1.97
C SER A 63 -7.32 -25.90 -1.57
N PRO A 64 -7.67 -26.76 -2.54
CA PRO A 64 -8.19 -28.10 -2.26
C PRO A 64 -7.28 -28.92 -1.34
N LYS A 65 -5.96 -28.82 -1.51
CA LYS A 65 -4.97 -29.48 -0.64
C LYS A 65 -5.12 -29.09 0.83
N ASN A 66 -5.26 -27.80 1.13
CA ASN A 66 -5.41 -27.33 2.52
C ASN A 66 -6.80 -27.61 3.08
N LEU A 67 -7.85 -27.56 2.27
CA LEU A 67 -9.21 -27.92 2.68
C LEU A 67 -9.31 -29.40 3.02
N ILE A 68 -8.73 -30.28 2.19
CA ILE A 68 -8.65 -31.72 2.45
C ILE A 68 -7.84 -31.97 3.73
N ARG A 69 -6.67 -31.34 3.88
CA ARG A 69 -5.84 -31.50 5.09
C ARG A 69 -6.61 -31.13 6.37
N LYS A 70 -7.33 -30.00 6.36
CA LYS A 70 -8.17 -29.55 7.50
C LYS A 70 -9.36 -30.48 7.76
N ALA A 71 -10.00 -31.00 6.72
CA ALA A 71 -11.15 -31.90 6.85
C ALA A 71 -10.79 -33.27 7.46
N PHE A 72 -9.54 -33.71 7.29
CA PHE A 72 -9.06 -35.00 7.79
C PHE A 72 -8.20 -34.90 9.06
N HIS A 73 -8.14 -33.72 9.73
CA HIS A 73 -7.36 -33.50 10.97
C HIS A 73 -5.89 -33.97 10.91
N TRP A 74 -5.19 -33.70 9.80
CA TRP A 74 -3.72 -33.81 9.69
C TRP A 74 -3.03 -32.45 9.64
#